data_AF-A0A4Q5U0W7-F1
#
_entry.id   AF-A0A4Q5U0W7-F1
#
_cell.length_a   1.000
_cell.length_b   1.000
_cell.length_c   1.000
_cell.angle_alpha   90.00
_cell.angle_beta   90.00
_cell.angle_gamma   90.00
#
_symmetry.space_group_name_H-M   'P 1'
#
loop_
_entity.id
_entity.type
_entity.pdbx_description
1 polymer ?
#
loop_
_entity_poly.entity_id
_entity_poly.type
_entity_poly.pdbx_seq_one_letter_code
_entity_poly.pdbx_strand_id
1 'polypeptide(L)'
;MKQSRTIGNKKPKLQPRRKWQTGEYSRHAEFRFVLPQPFLILCRLTDTSPEEIIRDFINNLSCGSWQRDGRDEAKQHLFSYFIAHGYGDGHYSETDIRSMFQELDTLGSLFPVGGRIKLIDLYTKWRNRHLDHFFKKWFFRIRRKVR
;
A
#
# COMPACT_ATOMS: atom_id res chain seq x y z
N MET A 1 44.10 22.24 37.07
CA MET A 1 42.67 21.96 36.82
C MET A 1 42.54 21.27 35.46
N LYS A 2 42.04 20.03 35.42
CA LYS A 2 41.78 19.28 34.19
C LYS A 2 40.41 19.71 33.65
N GLN A 3 40.35 20.35 32.48
CA GLN A 3 39.08 20.56 31.77
C GLN A 3 38.80 19.30 30.93
N SER A 4 37.73 18.60 31.30
CA SER A 4 37.19 17.43 30.63
C SER A 4 36.53 17.85 29.31
N ARG A 5 37.01 17.26 28.20
CA ARG A 5 36.34 17.32 26.89
C ARG A 5 35.12 16.40 26.90
N THR A 6 33.92 16.96 26.83
CA THR A 6 32.69 16.22 26.55
C THR A 6 32.60 15.95 25.05
N ILE A 7 33.05 14.77 24.61
CA ILE A 7 32.80 14.30 23.24
C ILE A 7 31.35 13.80 23.18
N GLY A 8 30.45 14.69 22.78
CA GLY A 8 29.07 14.35 22.45
C GLY A 8 29.06 13.39 21.26
N ASN A 9 28.90 12.10 21.54
CA ASN A 9 28.88 11.02 20.56
C ASN A 9 27.56 11.08 19.77
N LYS A 10 27.45 12.00 18.81
CA LYS A 10 26.34 12.02 17.85
C LYS A 10 26.53 10.82 16.92
N LYS A 11 25.85 9.71 17.22
CA LYS A 11 25.75 8.57 16.31
C LYS A 11 25.43 9.09 14.90
N PRO A 12 26.23 8.79 13.87
CA PRO A 12 25.91 9.22 12.52
C PRO A 12 24.53 8.68 12.16
N LYS A 13 23.61 9.56 11.74
CA LYS A 13 22.29 9.16 11.27
C LYS A 13 22.52 8.19 10.11
N LEU A 14 22.20 6.92 10.34
CA LEU A 14 22.28 5.89 9.32
C LEU A 14 21.48 6.36 8.10
N GLN A 15 22.17 6.50 6.97
CA GLN A 15 21.54 6.84 5.70
C GLN A 15 20.41 5.83 5.44
N PRO A 16 19.17 6.29 5.15
CA PRO A 16 18.05 5.40 4.91
C PRO A 16 18.37 4.47 3.73
N ARG A 17 18.26 3.15 3.94
CA ARG A 17 18.59 2.13 2.93
C ARG A 17 17.44 1.87 1.95
N ARG A 18 16.24 2.40 2.22
CA ARG A 18 15.04 2.19 1.40
C ARG A 18 14.12 3.41 1.42
N LYS A 19 13.40 3.62 0.32
CA LYS A 19 12.43 4.71 0.09
C LYS A 19 11.36 4.86 1.19
N TRP A 20 11.00 3.78 1.90
CA TRP A 20 10.04 3.87 3.02
C TRP A 20 10.56 4.60 4.27
N GLN A 21 11.86 4.86 4.33
CA GLN A 21 12.50 5.53 5.46
C GLN A 21 12.69 7.05 5.22
N THR A 22 12.37 7.57 4.03
CA THR A 22 12.60 8.97 3.63
C THR A 22 11.33 9.83 3.60
N GLY A 23 10.20 9.32 4.09
CA GLY A 23 8.92 10.04 4.08
C GLY A 23 8.11 9.89 2.79
N GLU A 24 8.65 9.22 1.77
CA GLU A 24 7.94 8.90 0.51
C GLU A 24 6.69 8.02 0.70
N TYR A 25 6.49 7.49 1.91
CA TYR A 25 5.37 6.62 2.28
C TYR A 25 4.36 7.34 3.20
N SER A 26 4.39 8.68 3.23
CA SER A 26 3.36 9.46 3.92
C SER A 26 1.98 9.10 3.39
N ARG A 27 1.02 8.85 4.30
CA ARG A 27 -0.38 8.59 3.95
C ARG A 27 -1.02 9.78 3.22
N HIS A 28 -0.61 10.99 3.57
CA HIS A 28 -1.04 12.21 2.91
C HIS A 28 0.05 12.61 1.92
N ALA A 29 -0.30 12.60 0.64
CA ALA A 29 0.60 12.93 -0.45
C ALA A 29 -0.15 13.76 -1.50
N GLU A 30 0.52 14.74 -2.08
CA GLU A 30 0.03 15.51 -3.24
C GLU A 30 0.96 15.20 -4.41
N PHE A 31 0.40 14.70 -5.51
CA PHE A 31 1.14 14.42 -6.73
C PHE A 31 0.60 15.31 -7.85
N ARG A 32 1.52 15.95 -8.59
CA ARG A 32 1.17 16.77 -9.76
C ARG A 32 1.66 16.06 -11.01
N PHE A 33 0.71 15.69 -11.87
CA PHE A 33 0.98 15.02 -13.13
C PHE A 33 0.38 15.79 -14.30
N VAL A 34 1.05 15.74 -15.45
CA VAL A 34 0.42 16.04 -16.74
C VAL A 34 -0.19 14.73 -17.24
N LEU A 35 -1.52 14.69 -17.33
CA LEU A 35 -2.22 13.50 -17.79
C LEU A 35 -2.02 13.31 -19.31
N PRO A 36 -1.67 12.09 -19.78
CA PRO A 36 -1.51 11.85 -21.21
C PRO A 36 -2.80 12.11 -21.99
N GLN A 37 -2.69 12.77 -23.14
CA GLN A 37 -3.84 13.07 -23.99
C GLN A 37 -4.69 11.82 -24.36
N PRO A 38 -4.10 10.64 -24.70
CA PRO A 38 -4.89 9.44 -24.96
C PRO A 38 -5.74 9.00 -23.78
N PHE A 39 -5.22 9.13 -22.55
CA PHE A 39 -5.96 8.81 -21.34
C PHE A 39 -7.15 9.76 -21.16
N LEU A 40 -6.96 11.06 -21.40
CA LEU A 40 -8.05 12.04 -21.36
C LEU A 40 -9.13 11.78 -22.43
N ILE A 41 -8.75 11.31 -23.61
CA ILE A 41 -9.70 10.93 -24.66
C ILE A 41 -10.55 9.75 -24.19
N LEU A 42 -9.94 8.71 -23.61
CA LEU A 42 -10.68 7.57 -23.06
C LEU A 42 -11.67 8.03 -21.98
N CYS A 43 -11.22 8.87 -21.04
CA CYS A 43 -12.06 9.44 -20.00
C CYS A 43 -13.31 10.15 -20.57
N ARG A 44 -13.13 10.97 -21.62
CA ARG A 44 -14.25 11.67 -22.27
C ARG A 44 -15.20 10.71 -22.99
N LEU A 45 -14.67 9.67 -23.64
CA LEU A 45 -15.47 8.70 -24.39
C LEU A 45 -16.33 7.83 -23.46
N THR A 46 -15.83 7.52 -22.26
CA THR A 46 -16.53 6.67 -21.29
C THR A 46 -17.32 7.47 -20.25
N ASP A 47 -17.36 8.80 -20.37
CA ASP A 47 -17.94 9.71 -19.37
C ASP A 47 -17.46 9.40 -17.94
N THR A 48 -16.14 9.19 -17.79
CA THR A 48 -15.51 8.87 -16.51
C THR A 48 -14.36 9.82 -16.28
N SER A 49 -14.32 10.48 -15.13
CA SER A 49 -13.26 11.43 -14.83
C SER A 49 -11.92 10.73 -14.55
N PRO A 50 -10.78 11.38 -14.83
CA PRO A 50 -9.46 10.86 -14.44
C PRO A 50 -9.36 10.53 -12.95
N GLU A 51 -9.95 11.36 -12.09
CA GLU A 51 -9.93 11.17 -10.65
C GLU A 51 -10.64 9.88 -10.24
N GLU A 52 -11.82 9.60 -10.82
CA GLU A 52 -12.57 8.38 -10.57
C GLU A 52 -11.76 7.13 -10.93
N ILE A 53 -11.17 7.10 -12.12
CA ILE A 53 -10.35 5.98 -12.58
C ILE A 53 -9.16 5.75 -11.64
N ILE A 54 -8.43 6.82 -11.29
CA ILE A 54 -7.26 6.72 -10.40
C ILE A 54 -7.68 6.26 -9.00
N ARG A 55 -8.76 6.81 -8.47
CA ARG A 55 -9.31 6.45 -7.16
C ARG A 55 -9.75 4.98 -7.14
N ASP A 56 -10.47 4.53 -8.16
CA ASP A 56 -10.92 3.14 -8.27
C ASP A 56 -9.74 2.18 -8.46
N PHE A 57 -8.75 2.54 -9.28
CA PHE A 57 -7.52 1.77 -9.42
C PHE A 57 -6.82 1.57 -8.07
N ILE A 58 -6.59 2.66 -7.31
CA ILE A 58 -5.90 2.59 -6.01
C ILE A 58 -6.73 1.82 -4.98
N ASN A 59 -8.04 2.05 -4.92
CA ASN A 59 -8.93 1.35 -3.98
C ASN A 59 -9.01 -0.14 -4.27
N ASN A 60 -9.16 -0.52 -5.55
CA ASN A 60 -9.24 -1.92 -5.95
C ASN A 60 -7.90 -2.63 -5.72
N LEU A 61 -6.78 -2.01 -6.10
CA LEU A 61 -5.44 -2.59 -5.90
C LEU A 61 -5.08 -2.73 -4.42
N SER A 62 -5.48 -1.78 -3.57
CA SER A 62 -5.25 -1.86 -2.12
C SER A 62 -6.20 -2.80 -1.38
N CYS A 63 -7.13 -3.44 -2.10
CA CYS A 63 -8.23 -4.22 -1.54
C CYS A 63 -9.01 -3.42 -0.47
N GLY A 64 -9.07 -2.11 -0.66
CA GLY A 64 -9.58 -1.15 0.30
C GLY A 64 -11.09 -0.95 0.21
N SER A 65 -11.80 -1.40 1.24
CA SER A 65 -13.11 -0.89 1.71
C SER A 65 -14.42 -1.41 1.08
N TRP A 66 -15.47 -1.24 1.90
CA TRP A 66 -16.92 -1.08 1.67
C TRP A 66 -17.52 -1.52 0.32
N GLN A 67 -17.06 -1.00 -0.82
CA GLN A 67 -17.77 -1.16 -2.09
C GLN A 67 -17.19 -2.33 -2.88
N ARG A 68 -17.50 -3.54 -2.40
CA ARG A 68 -16.96 -4.78 -2.95
C ARG A 68 -17.75 -5.30 -4.14
N ASP A 69 -19.03 -4.98 -4.22
CA ASP A 69 -19.95 -5.53 -5.21
C ASP A 69 -19.49 -5.21 -6.63
N GLY A 70 -19.38 -6.26 -7.46
CA GLY A 70 -19.00 -6.16 -8.86
C GLY A 70 -17.52 -5.85 -9.14
N ARG A 71 -16.64 -5.86 -8.13
CA ARG A 71 -15.23 -5.45 -8.32
C ARG A 71 -14.21 -6.59 -8.34
N ASP A 72 -14.63 -7.84 -8.12
CA ASP A 72 -13.68 -8.94 -7.94
C ASP A 72 -12.87 -9.24 -9.20
N GLU A 73 -13.50 -9.22 -10.38
CA GLU A 73 -12.80 -9.40 -11.66
C GLU A 73 -11.79 -8.28 -11.92
N ALA A 74 -12.18 -7.02 -11.68
CA ALA A 74 -11.28 -5.88 -11.82
C ALA A 74 -10.05 -6.01 -10.91
N LYS A 75 -10.21 -6.46 -9.66
CA LYS A 75 -9.07 -6.72 -8.76
C LYS A 75 -8.12 -7.78 -9.32
N GLN A 76 -8.64 -8.88 -9.88
CA GLN A 76 -7.79 -9.93 -10.46
C GLN A 76 -6.96 -9.41 -11.65
N HIS A 77 -7.54 -8.56 -12.49
CA HIS A 77 -6.80 -7.88 -13.55
C HIS A 77 -5.71 -6.96 -12.99
N LEU A 78 -6.02 -6.21 -11.93
CA LEU A 78 -5.04 -5.34 -11.28
C LEU A 78 -3.90 -6.12 -10.61
N PHE A 79 -4.15 -7.28 -10.00
CA PHE A 79 -3.10 -8.13 -9.46
C PHE A 79 -2.21 -8.66 -10.57
N SER A 80 -2.81 -9.12 -11.66
CA SER A 80 -2.07 -9.59 -12.85
C SER A 80 -1.25 -8.46 -13.47
N TYR A 81 -1.79 -7.25 -13.56
CA TYR A 81 -1.06 -6.05 -13.99
C TYR A 81 0.13 -5.74 -13.07
N PHE A 82 -0.08 -5.78 -11.75
CA PHE A 82 0.98 -5.52 -10.76
C PHE A 82 2.16 -6.49 -10.90
N ILE A 83 1.86 -7.76 -11.12
CA ILE A 83 2.84 -8.83 -11.36
C ILE A 83 3.53 -8.64 -12.72
N ALA A 84 2.77 -8.39 -13.78
CA ALA A 84 3.31 -8.22 -15.13
C ALA A 84 4.23 -7.00 -15.24
N HIS A 85 4.02 -5.97 -14.42
CA HIS A 85 4.89 -4.80 -14.34
C HIS A 85 6.19 -5.06 -13.55
N GLY A 86 6.33 -6.22 -12.92
CA GLY A 86 7.51 -6.60 -12.12
C GLY A 86 7.61 -5.86 -10.79
N TYR A 87 6.49 -5.34 -10.25
CA TYR A 87 6.54 -4.63 -8.98
C TYR A 87 6.86 -5.59 -7.83
N GLY A 88 7.96 -5.32 -7.13
CA GLY A 88 8.44 -6.18 -6.04
C GLY A 88 9.34 -7.33 -6.50
N ASP A 89 9.68 -7.40 -7.80
CA ASP A 89 10.65 -8.34 -8.32
C ASP A 89 12.01 -8.20 -7.60
N GLY A 90 12.67 -9.33 -7.39
CA GLY A 90 13.89 -9.43 -6.58
C GLY A 90 13.65 -9.40 -5.06
N HIS A 91 12.41 -9.20 -4.61
CA HIS A 91 12.05 -9.29 -3.19
C HIS A 91 11.07 -10.43 -2.91
N TYR A 92 10.12 -10.66 -3.82
CA TYR A 92 9.05 -11.62 -3.66
C TYR A 92 8.88 -12.43 -4.94
N SER A 93 8.47 -13.69 -4.82
CA SER A 93 7.97 -14.45 -5.97
C SER A 93 6.57 -13.94 -6.35
N GLU A 94 6.14 -14.25 -7.57
CA GLU A 94 4.75 -14.03 -7.98
C GLU A 94 3.76 -14.63 -6.97
N THR A 95 4.03 -15.85 -6.50
CA THR A 95 3.19 -16.54 -5.51
C THR A 95 3.13 -15.78 -4.19
N ASP A 96 4.25 -15.20 -3.72
CA ASP A 96 4.29 -14.37 -2.51
C ASP A 96 3.43 -13.11 -2.70
N ILE A 97 3.50 -12.45 -3.86
CA ILE A 97 2.70 -11.25 -4.19
C ILE A 97 1.21 -11.58 -4.26
N ARG A 98 0.82 -12.69 -4.90
CA ARG A 98 -0.58 -13.13 -4.94
C ARG A 98 -1.12 -13.41 -3.54
N SER A 99 -0.34 -14.05 -2.68
CA SER A 99 -0.73 -14.28 -1.28
C SER A 99 -0.90 -12.97 -0.50
N MET A 100 -0.06 -11.95 -0.74
CA MET A 100 -0.25 -10.63 -0.13
C MET A 100 -1.61 -10.03 -0.50
N PHE A 101 -1.96 -10.04 -1.78
CA PHE A 101 -3.23 -9.50 -2.24
C PHE A 101 -4.43 -10.28 -1.69
N GLN A 102 -4.35 -11.62 -1.61
CA GLN A 102 -5.39 -12.45 -1.00
C GLN A 102 -5.59 -12.15 0.49
N GLU A 103 -4.49 -11.94 1.24
CA GLU A 103 -4.56 -11.55 2.66
C GLU A 103 -5.23 -10.18 2.82
N LEU A 104 -4.88 -9.21 1.96
CA LEU A 104 -5.49 -7.88 1.98
C LEU A 104 -6.97 -7.93 1.57
N ASP A 105 -7.35 -8.75 0.59
CA ASP A 105 -8.74 -8.89 0.17
C ASP A 105 -9.60 -9.58 1.23
N THR A 106 -9.05 -10.60 1.91
CA THR A 106 -9.68 -11.22 3.09
C THR A 106 -9.86 -10.21 4.21
N LEU A 107 -8.89 -9.32 4.45
CA LEU A 107 -9.04 -8.26 5.44
C LEU A 107 -10.15 -7.27 5.05
N GLY A 108 -10.27 -6.97 3.76
CA GLY A 108 -11.31 -6.12 3.20
C GLY A 108 -12.72 -6.73 3.28
N SER A 109 -12.86 -8.04 3.15
CA SER A 109 -14.16 -8.73 3.24
C SER A 109 -14.77 -8.72 4.64
N LEU A 110 -13.94 -8.54 5.67
CA LEU A 110 -14.37 -8.42 7.07
C LEU A 110 -14.92 -7.03 7.42
N PHE A 111 -15.06 -6.11 6.45
CA PHE A 111 -15.62 -4.80 6.68
C PHE A 111 -17.10 -4.90 7.12
N PRO A 112 -17.51 -4.23 8.21
CA PRO A 112 -18.88 -4.33 8.72
C PRO A 112 -19.86 -3.47 7.90
N VAL A 113 -20.25 -3.96 6.72
CA VAL A 113 -21.25 -3.31 5.85
C VAL A 113 -22.56 -3.12 6.61
N GLY A 114 -23.12 -1.91 6.59
CA GLY A 114 -24.34 -1.57 7.34
C GLY A 114 -24.18 -1.59 8.87
N GLY A 115 -22.94 -1.74 9.37
CA GLY A 115 -22.65 -1.73 10.81
C GLY A 115 -22.80 -0.35 11.44
N ARG A 116 -23.07 -0.31 12.75
CA ARG A 116 -23.08 0.94 13.54
C ARG A 116 -21.68 1.56 13.57
N ILE A 117 -21.60 2.89 13.72
CA ILE A 117 -20.33 3.65 13.76
C ILE A 117 -19.31 3.03 14.75
N LYS A 118 -19.75 2.63 15.95
CA LYS A 118 -18.88 1.98 16.95
C LYS A 118 -18.21 0.69 16.44
N LEU A 119 -18.92 -0.09 15.61
CA LEU A 119 -18.39 -1.32 15.01
C LEU A 119 -17.39 -0.99 13.90
N ILE A 120 -17.66 0.05 13.11
CA ILE A 120 -16.73 0.56 12.08
C ILE A 120 -15.44 1.07 12.74
N ASP A 121 -15.54 1.79 13.86
CA ASP A 121 -14.38 2.27 14.62
C ASP A 121 -13.56 1.12 15.18
N LEU A 122 -14.23 0.11 15.74
CA LEU A 122 -13.58 -1.09 16.27
C LEU A 122 -12.85 -1.86 15.16
N TYR A 123 -13.52 -2.07 14.02
CA TYR A 123 -12.92 -2.67 12.83
C TYR A 123 -11.70 -1.87 12.38
N THR A 124 -11.79 -0.55 12.30
CA THR A 124 -10.69 0.32 11.86
C THR A 124 -9.47 0.19 12.78
N LYS A 125 -9.68 0.22 14.10
CA LYS A 125 -8.59 0.02 15.09
C LYS A 125 -7.95 -1.37 14.98
N TRP A 126 -8.77 -2.40 14.78
CA TRP A 126 -8.26 -3.76 14.58
C TRP A 126 -7.51 -3.90 13.25
N ARG A 127 -8.07 -3.41 12.15
CA ARG A 127 -7.49 -3.43 10.80
C ARG A 127 -6.12 -2.76 10.79
N ASN A 128 -5.97 -1.60 11.42
CA ASN A 128 -4.68 -0.91 11.47
C ASN A 128 -3.60 -1.76 12.17
N ARG A 129 -3.93 -2.40 13.30
CA ARG A 129 -3.01 -3.34 13.97
C ARG A 129 -2.68 -4.56 13.10
N HIS A 130 -3.66 -5.06 12.36
CA HIS A 130 -3.45 -6.16 11.43
C HIS A 130 -2.52 -5.76 10.29
N LEU A 131 -2.69 -4.58 9.70
CA LEU A 131 -1.82 -4.05 8.64
C LEU A 131 -0.37 -3.86 9.11
N ASP A 132 -0.16 -3.44 10.36
CA ASP A 132 1.18 -3.38 10.96
C ASP A 132 1.82 -4.77 11.06
N HIS A 133 1.04 -5.77 11.47
CA HIS A 133 1.51 -7.16 11.53
C HIS A 133 1.79 -7.72 10.13
N PHE A 134 0.89 -7.48 9.17
CA PHE A 134 1.04 -7.85 7.76
C PHE A 134 2.35 -7.31 7.20
N PHE A 135 2.64 -6.01 7.39
CA PHE A 135 3.90 -5.42 6.93
C PHE A 135 5.11 -6.12 7.56
N LYS A 136 5.13 -6.32 8.89
CA LYS A 136 6.23 -7.00 9.59
C LYS A 136 6.45 -8.41 9.05
N LYS A 137 5.37 -9.20 8.90
CA LYS A 137 5.40 -10.57 8.39
C LYS A 137 6.13 -10.63 7.05
N TRP A 138 5.69 -9.82 6.08
CA TRP A 138 6.24 -9.84 4.72
C TRP A 138 7.63 -9.20 4.63
N PHE A 139 7.90 -8.15 5.40
CA PHE A 139 9.21 -7.51 5.46
C PHE A 139 10.28 -8.44 6.03
N PHE A 140 10.01 -9.13 7.13
CA PHE A 140 10.96 -10.07 7.74
C PHE A 140 11.10 -11.38 6.96
N ARG A 141 10.11 -11.77 6.15
CA ARG A 141 10.21 -12.94 5.27
C ARG A 141 11.35 -12.81 4.25
N ILE A 142 11.50 -11.65 3.61
CA ILE A 142 12.65 -11.39 2.71
C ILE A 142 13.96 -11.55 3.47
N ARG A 143 14.06 -10.95 4.66
CA ARG A 143 15.31 -10.90 5.43
C ARG A 143 15.78 -12.26 5.94
N ARG A 144 14.86 -13.23 6.04
CA ARG A 144 15.20 -14.63 6.34
C ARG A 144 15.72 -15.39 5.12
N LYS A 145 15.33 -15.01 3.89
CA LYS A 145 15.82 -15.62 2.64
C LYS A 145 17.24 -15.16 2.26
N VAL A 146 17.72 -14.04 2.82
CA VAL A 146 19.05 -13.43 2.54
C VAL A 146 20.09 -13.83 3.61
N ARG A 147 19.72 -14.68 4.58
CA ARG A 147 20.65 -15.34 5.51
C ARG A 147 20.91 -16.76 5.04
#